data_AF-A0A7W8WHD5-F1
#
_entry.id   AF-A0A7W8WHD5-F1
#
_cell.length_a   1.000
_cell.length_b   1.000
_cell.length_c   1.000
_cell.angle_alpha   90.00
_cell.angle_beta   90.00
_cell.angle_gamma   90.00
#
_symmetry.space_group_name_H-M   'P 1'
#
loop_
_entity.id
_entity.type
_entity.pdbx_description
1 polymer ?
#
loop_
_entity_poly.entity_id
_entity_poly.type
_entity_poly.pdbx_seq_one_letter_code
_entity_poly.pdbx_strand_id
1 'polypeptide(L)'
;MMLSNISLSHEGRFGETTAIVDRCIFESCVKVSWLCKDQGNGERFARYIADGLQSELELMQSIDRAVSSRGGVLAIEKRMLDSIGTHIRRSGLTETEISDARKLPSLAAMLEEIGQDRLLYVVGQRLGSHHVHGTWSSLLLHYLDHDDSGLFRPRGHDCSTHVNQYMLVPLLVLNAMTSFVEFVIADEDDRLPLVQLFDSIREELERIFKVVSAGDDDLVGEA
;
A
#
# COMPACT_ATOMS: atom_id res chain seq x y z
N MET A 1 4.16 -8.58 2.13
CA MET A 1 3.28 -8.23 0.99
C MET A 1 3.90 -8.58 -0.35
N MET A 2 5.15 -8.18 -0.66
CA MET A 2 5.81 -8.55 -1.91
C MET A 2 5.86 -10.06 -2.18
N LEU A 3 6.21 -10.89 -1.19
CA LEU A 3 6.23 -12.34 -1.36
C LEU A 3 4.84 -12.91 -1.71
N SER A 4 3.79 -12.40 -1.05
CA SER A 4 2.40 -12.77 -1.35
C SER A 4 2.01 -12.34 -2.76
N ASN A 5 2.41 -11.14 -3.17
CA ASN A 5 2.17 -10.63 -4.51
C ASN A 5 2.82 -11.51 -5.59
N ILE A 6 4.09 -11.88 -5.42
CA ILE A 6 4.83 -12.78 -6.33
C ILE A 6 4.20 -14.17 -6.37
N SER A 7 3.81 -14.70 -5.21
CA SER A 7 3.22 -16.04 -5.13
C SER A 7 1.84 -16.10 -5.80
N LEU A 8 1.06 -15.02 -5.69
CA LEU A 8 -0.25 -14.91 -6.32
C LEU A 8 -0.14 -14.66 -7.83
N SER A 9 0.83 -13.85 -8.27
CA SER A 9 1.05 -13.56 -9.69
C SER A 9 1.80 -14.66 -10.43
N HIS A 10 2.23 -15.72 -9.73
CA HIS A 10 2.87 -16.87 -10.35
C HIS A 10 2.00 -17.43 -11.50
N GLU A 11 2.64 -17.80 -12.62
CA GLU A 11 1.97 -18.21 -13.87
C GLU A 11 1.05 -17.15 -14.51
N GLY A 12 1.13 -15.89 -14.08
CA GLY A 12 0.33 -14.82 -14.68
C GLY A 12 -1.15 -14.87 -14.31
N ARG A 13 -1.51 -15.47 -13.17
CA ARG A 13 -2.90 -15.64 -12.74
C ARG A 13 -3.25 -14.71 -11.57
N PHE A 14 -4.55 -14.65 -11.26
CA PHE A 14 -5.10 -13.91 -10.11
C PHE A 14 -4.79 -12.40 -10.16
N GLY A 15 -4.78 -11.82 -11.37
CA GLY A 15 -4.51 -10.40 -11.62
C GLY A 15 -5.39 -9.43 -10.81
N GLU A 16 -6.61 -9.86 -10.49
CA GLU A 16 -7.55 -9.11 -9.65
C GLU A 16 -7.13 -9.09 -8.19
N THR A 17 -6.58 -10.21 -7.69
CA THR A 17 -6.11 -10.34 -6.31
C THR A 17 -4.78 -9.63 -6.14
N THR A 18 -3.87 -9.76 -7.12
CA THR A 18 -2.57 -9.08 -7.10
C THR A 18 -2.76 -7.57 -7.12
N ALA A 19 -3.72 -7.03 -7.89
CA ALA A 19 -4.02 -5.60 -7.91
C ALA A 19 -4.43 -5.02 -6.54
N ILE A 20 -5.09 -5.81 -5.69
CA ILE A 20 -5.40 -5.42 -4.30
C ILE A 20 -4.10 -5.31 -3.48
N VAL A 21 -3.20 -6.29 -3.64
CA VAL A 21 -1.91 -6.29 -2.95
C VAL A 21 -1.00 -5.18 -3.46
N ASP A 22 -0.98 -4.93 -4.78
CA ASP A 22 -0.25 -3.83 -5.44
C ASP A 22 -0.63 -2.50 -4.83
N ARG A 23 -1.94 -2.30 -4.63
CA ARG A 23 -2.49 -1.09 -4.00
C ARG A 23 -1.95 -0.90 -2.59
N CYS A 24 -1.91 -1.95 -1.77
CA CYS A 24 -1.34 -1.90 -0.42
C CYS A 24 0.18 -1.64 -0.43
N ILE A 25 0.91 -2.24 -1.37
CA ILE A 25 2.35 -2.02 -1.53
C ILE A 25 2.62 -0.56 -1.92
N PHE A 26 1.87 -0.03 -2.89
CA PHE A 26 1.99 1.36 -3.31
C PHE A 26 1.74 2.34 -2.15
N GLU A 27 0.66 2.17 -1.38
CA GLU A 27 0.42 2.99 -0.19
C GLU A 27 1.59 2.95 0.79
N SER A 28 2.14 1.75 1.01
CA SER A 28 3.25 1.55 1.93
C SER A 28 4.53 2.23 1.42
N CYS A 29 4.83 2.12 0.13
CA CYS A 29 5.99 2.76 -0.49
C CYS A 29 5.90 4.29 -0.36
N VAL A 30 4.74 4.87 -0.67
CA VAL A 30 4.51 6.32 -0.52
C VAL A 30 4.67 6.75 0.93
N LYS A 31 4.09 6.02 1.88
CA LYS A 31 4.21 6.33 3.32
C LYS A 31 5.66 6.25 3.79
N VAL A 32 6.41 5.21 3.39
CA VAL A 32 7.84 5.08 3.71
C VAL A 32 8.64 6.25 3.14
N SER A 33 8.51 6.55 1.85
CA SER A 33 9.21 7.69 1.23
C SER A 33 8.83 9.02 1.89
N TRP A 34 7.56 9.19 2.28
CA TRP A 34 7.11 10.38 2.99
C TRP A 34 7.72 10.47 4.40
N LEU A 35 7.77 9.37 5.16
CA LEU A 35 8.42 9.32 6.47
C LEU A 35 9.91 9.66 6.38
N CYS A 36 10.60 9.18 5.33
CA CYS A 36 12.01 9.45 5.08
C CYS A 36 12.35 10.91 4.75
N LYS A 37 11.34 11.77 4.55
CA LYS A 37 11.51 13.23 4.40
C LYS A 37 11.35 13.99 5.73
N ASP A 38 11.30 13.29 6.86
CA ASP A 38 11.27 13.90 8.18
C ASP A 38 12.50 14.80 8.39
N GLN A 39 12.30 15.95 9.03
CA GLN A 39 13.34 16.96 9.21
C GLN A 39 14.19 16.70 10.47
N GLY A 40 14.15 15.48 11.02
CA GLY A 40 14.86 15.06 12.21
C GLY A 40 14.15 15.39 13.52
N ASN A 41 12.95 15.98 13.47
CA ASN A 41 12.14 16.28 14.65
C ASN A 41 11.16 15.14 15.01
N GLY A 42 11.09 14.09 14.18
CA GLY A 42 10.23 12.92 14.40
C GLY A 42 8.75 13.20 14.19
N GLU A 43 8.38 14.38 13.68
CA GLU A 43 6.98 14.78 13.53
C GLU A 43 6.23 13.85 12.58
N ARG A 44 6.82 13.48 11.44
CA ARG A 44 6.16 12.61 10.46
C ARG A 44 5.88 11.23 11.05
N PHE A 45 6.83 10.71 11.82
CA PHE A 45 6.71 9.44 12.53
C PHE A 45 5.63 9.51 13.61
N ALA A 46 5.63 10.56 14.43
CA ALA A 46 4.61 10.76 15.46
C ALA A 46 3.20 10.82 14.85
N ARG A 47 3.01 11.54 13.75
CA ARG A 47 1.72 11.58 13.03
C ARG A 47 1.31 10.21 12.49
N TYR A 48 2.24 9.47 11.89
CA TYR A 48 1.95 8.13 11.35
C TYR A 48 1.55 7.14 12.45
N ILE A 49 2.27 7.15 13.56
CA ILE A 49 1.98 6.29 14.71
C ILE A 49 0.65 6.69 15.35
N ALA A 50 0.42 7.99 15.57
CA ALA A 50 -0.80 8.50 16.17
C ALA A 50 -2.04 8.17 15.32
N ASP A 51 -1.99 8.40 14.00
CA ASP A 51 -3.07 8.07 13.07
C ASP A 51 -3.47 6.59 13.16
N GLY A 52 -2.49 5.69 13.25
CA GLY A 52 -2.75 4.25 13.44
C GLY A 52 -3.35 3.88 14.80
N LEU A 53 -3.24 4.75 15.82
CA LEU A 53 -3.78 4.52 17.16
C LEU A 53 -5.09 5.27 17.43
N GLN A 54 -5.53 6.17 16.54
CA GLN A 54 -6.79 6.89 16.73
C GLN A 54 -7.98 5.94 16.85
N SER A 55 -8.07 4.94 15.97
CA SER A 55 -9.14 3.94 16.05
C SER A 55 -9.07 3.08 17.31
N GLU A 56 -7.88 2.85 17.86
CA GLU A 56 -7.71 2.13 19.13
C GLU A 56 -8.25 2.95 20.31
N LEU A 57 -8.03 4.27 20.32
CA LEU A 57 -8.62 5.17 21.32
C LEU A 57 -10.15 5.21 21.22
N GLU A 58 -10.69 5.30 20.01
CA GLU A 58 -12.14 5.27 19.79
C GLU A 58 -12.77 3.97 20.29
N LEU A 59 -12.11 2.83 20.05
CA LEU A 59 -12.53 1.52 20.55
C LEU A 59 -12.46 1.47 22.08
N MET A 60 -11.36 1.91 22.67
CA MET A 60 -11.18 1.98 24.13
C MET A 60 -12.30 2.79 24.79
N GLN A 61 -12.56 4.01 24.31
CA GLN A 61 -13.65 4.86 24.81
C GLN A 61 -15.03 4.22 24.64
N SER A 62 -15.24 3.44 23.59
CA SER A 62 -16.48 2.73 23.35
C SER A 62 -16.67 1.56 24.33
N ILE A 63 -15.59 0.83 24.62
CA ILE A 63 -15.57 -0.24 25.64
C ILE A 63 -15.82 0.37 27.02
N ASP A 64 -15.13 1.44 27.40
CA ASP A 64 -15.27 2.06 28.72
C ASP A 64 -16.69 2.57 28.98
N ARG A 65 -17.35 3.14 27.96
CA ARG A 65 -18.77 3.52 28.02
C ARG A 65 -19.68 2.31 28.21
N ALA A 66 -19.41 1.20 27.52
CA ALA A 66 -20.18 -0.04 27.65
C ALA A 66 -20.00 -0.67 29.05
N VAL A 67 -18.77 -0.71 29.56
CA VAL A 67 -18.45 -1.18 30.91
C VAL A 67 -19.17 -0.35 31.97
N SER A 68 -19.10 0.98 31.84
CA SER A 68 -19.71 1.92 32.79
C SER A 68 -21.23 1.80 32.83
N SER A 69 -21.87 1.67 31.67
CA SER A 69 -23.33 1.51 31.58
C SER A 69 -23.83 0.16 32.09
N ARG A 70 -23.03 -0.90 31.91
CA ARG A 70 -23.36 -2.27 32.35
C ARG A 70 -22.98 -2.54 33.81
N GLY A 71 -22.03 -1.82 34.38
CA GLY A 71 -21.53 -2.01 35.75
C GLY A 71 -20.52 -3.16 35.91
N GLY A 72 -19.85 -3.58 34.83
CA GLY A 72 -18.87 -4.65 34.89
C GLY A 72 -18.15 -4.92 33.57
N VAL A 73 -16.90 -5.39 33.66
CA VAL A 73 -16.03 -5.67 32.51
C VAL A 73 -16.16 -7.12 32.06
N LEU A 74 -16.34 -7.35 30.77
CA LEU A 74 -16.32 -8.68 30.16
C LEU A 74 -14.88 -9.15 29.92
N ALA A 75 -14.66 -10.47 29.94
CA ALA A 75 -13.33 -11.03 29.71
C ALA A 75 -12.72 -10.62 28.35
N ILE A 76 -13.55 -10.50 27.30
CA ILE A 76 -13.09 -10.03 25.98
C ILE A 76 -12.69 -8.55 26.01
N GLU A 77 -13.46 -7.71 26.67
CA GLU A 77 -13.16 -6.28 26.81
C GLU A 77 -11.87 -6.04 27.57
N LYS A 78 -11.66 -6.77 28.67
CA LYS A 78 -10.39 -6.73 29.40
C LYS A 78 -9.20 -7.06 28.48
N ARG A 79 -9.29 -8.13 27.70
CA ARG A 79 -8.22 -8.50 26.75
C ARG A 79 -8.00 -7.44 25.67
N MET A 80 -9.07 -6.83 25.17
CA MET A 80 -8.98 -5.74 24.18
C MET A 80 -8.30 -4.52 24.78
N LEU A 81 -8.73 -4.06 25.96
CA LEU A 81 -8.12 -2.94 26.69
C LEU A 81 -6.63 -3.20 27.01
N ASP A 82 -6.29 -4.41 27.45
CA ASP A 82 -4.90 -4.79 27.70
C ASP A 82 -4.04 -4.75 26.41
N SER A 83 -4.61 -5.16 25.27
CA SER A 83 -3.96 -5.07 23.96
C SER A 83 -3.76 -3.63 23.52
N ILE A 84 -4.81 -2.81 23.58
CA ILE A 84 -4.79 -1.38 23.25
C ILE A 84 -3.73 -0.67 24.10
N GLY A 85 -3.78 -0.84 25.42
CA GLY A 85 -2.80 -0.25 26.33
C GLY A 85 -1.37 -0.72 26.05
N THR A 86 -1.17 -1.95 25.56
CA THR A 86 0.14 -2.42 25.11
C THR A 86 0.61 -1.72 23.85
N HIS A 87 -0.27 -1.51 22.86
CA HIS A 87 0.05 -0.79 21.64
C HIS A 87 0.42 0.67 21.93
N ILE A 88 -0.35 1.36 22.76
CA ILE A 88 -0.07 2.74 23.19
C ILE A 88 1.28 2.81 23.93
N ARG A 89 1.54 1.91 24.90
CA ARG A 89 2.84 1.91 25.60
C ARG A 89 4.02 1.67 24.67
N ARG A 90 3.89 0.77 23.68
CA ARG A 90 4.96 0.46 22.73
C ARG A 90 5.19 1.56 21.69
N SER A 91 4.19 2.40 21.44
CA SER A 91 4.30 3.50 20.50
C SER A 91 5.16 4.65 21.03
N GLY A 92 5.32 4.73 22.35
CA GLY A 92 6.01 5.84 23.02
C GLY A 92 5.19 7.12 23.11
N LEU A 93 3.92 7.10 22.67
CA LEU A 93 2.99 8.23 22.76
C LEU A 93 2.01 8.03 23.91
N THR A 94 1.58 9.13 24.50
CA THR A 94 0.44 9.18 25.43
C THR A 94 -0.89 9.26 24.67
N GLU A 95 -1.99 8.93 25.33
CA GLU A 95 -3.34 9.07 24.77
C GLU A 95 -3.64 10.51 24.33
N THR A 96 -3.18 11.49 25.11
CA THR A 96 -3.30 12.92 24.79
C THR A 96 -2.51 13.27 23.54
N GLU A 97 -1.25 12.84 23.42
CA GLU A 97 -0.44 13.08 22.23
C GLU A 97 -1.04 12.43 20.97
N ILE A 98 -1.63 11.24 21.10
CA ILE A 98 -2.32 10.57 19.99
C ILE A 98 -3.56 11.35 19.55
N SER A 99 -4.37 11.81 20.52
CA SER A 99 -5.59 12.60 20.27
C SER A 99 -5.28 13.96 19.65
N ASP A 100 -4.23 14.63 20.14
CA ASP A 100 -3.87 15.98 19.72
C ASP A 100 -2.93 16.00 18.50
N ALA A 101 -2.47 14.82 18.04
CA ALA A 101 -1.59 14.71 16.89
C ALA A 101 -2.23 15.33 15.65
N ARG A 102 -1.40 16.06 14.90
CA ARG A 102 -1.82 16.56 13.59
C ARG A 102 -2.17 15.38 12.68
N LYS A 103 -3.30 15.49 12.00
CA LYS A 103 -3.80 14.48 11.07
C LYS A 103 -2.73 14.08 10.04
N LEU A 104 -2.65 12.78 9.75
CA LEU A 104 -1.84 12.27 8.67
C LEU A 104 -2.31 12.88 7.33
N PRO A 105 -1.39 13.38 6.48
CA PRO A 105 -1.78 13.90 5.17
C PRO A 105 -2.44 12.81 4.33
N SER A 106 -3.28 13.22 3.38
CA SER A 106 -3.82 12.28 2.39
C SER A 106 -2.71 11.72 1.52
N LEU A 107 -2.92 10.55 0.90
CA LEU A 107 -1.90 9.97 0.02
C LEU A 107 -1.56 10.90 -1.17
N ALA A 108 -2.53 11.67 -1.65
CA ALA A 108 -2.30 12.68 -2.69
C ALA A 108 -1.34 13.77 -2.21
N ALA A 109 -1.54 14.31 -1.00
CA ALA A 109 -0.66 15.30 -0.41
C ALA A 109 0.73 14.72 -0.12
N MET A 110 0.81 13.46 0.34
CA MET A 110 2.10 12.78 0.52
C MET A 110 2.87 12.69 -0.80
N LEU A 111 2.22 12.27 -1.89
CA LEU A 111 2.81 12.17 -3.23
C LEU A 111 3.35 13.52 -3.73
N GLU A 112 2.57 14.59 -3.55
CA GLU A 112 3.00 15.95 -3.88
C GLU A 112 4.24 16.36 -3.08
N GLU A 113 4.27 16.10 -1.76
CA GLU A 113 5.41 16.40 -0.91
C GLU A 113 6.67 15.60 -1.27
N ILE A 114 6.53 14.36 -1.77
CA ILE A 114 7.67 13.56 -2.23
C ILE A 114 8.01 13.80 -3.72
N GLY A 115 7.37 14.79 -4.36
CA GLY A 115 7.68 15.23 -5.73
C GLY A 115 7.23 14.26 -6.82
N GLN A 116 6.20 13.44 -6.56
CA GLN A 116 5.68 12.46 -7.51
C GLN A 116 4.51 13.00 -8.33
N ASP A 117 4.37 12.49 -9.56
CA ASP A 117 3.35 12.94 -10.50
C ASP A 117 1.92 12.55 -10.04
N ARG A 118 0.95 13.42 -10.32
CA ARG A 118 -0.47 13.17 -10.08
C ARG A 118 -1.00 11.93 -10.81
N LEU A 119 -0.44 11.57 -11.96
CA LEU A 119 -0.77 10.34 -12.68
C LEU A 119 -0.53 9.11 -11.82
N LEU A 120 0.56 9.08 -11.04
CA LEU A 120 0.86 7.98 -10.13
C LEU A 120 -0.21 7.85 -9.05
N TYR A 121 -0.72 8.98 -8.53
CA TYR A 121 -1.88 8.97 -7.64
C TYR A 121 -3.12 8.39 -8.33
N VAL A 122 -3.44 8.80 -9.55
CA VAL A 122 -4.63 8.30 -10.26
C VAL A 122 -4.55 6.79 -10.48
N VAL A 123 -3.42 6.30 -11.00
CA VAL A 123 -3.23 4.87 -11.30
C VAL A 123 -3.15 4.05 -10.01
N GLY A 124 -2.24 4.42 -9.11
CA GLY A 124 -1.97 3.64 -7.90
C GLY A 124 -3.03 3.76 -6.80
N GLN A 125 -3.76 4.88 -6.71
CA GLN A 125 -4.85 5.05 -5.73
C GLN A 125 -6.23 4.88 -6.36
N ARG A 126 -6.59 5.72 -7.32
CA ARG A 126 -8.00 5.84 -7.73
C ARG A 126 -8.45 4.63 -8.52
N LEU A 127 -7.62 4.17 -9.46
CA LEU A 127 -7.91 2.96 -10.22
C LEU A 127 -7.67 1.72 -9.36
N GLY A 128 -6.56 1.67 -8.62
CA GLY A 128 -6.28 0.56 -7.70
C GLY A 128 -7.38 0.31 -6.66
N SER A 129 -8.04 1.35 -6.15
CA SER A 129 -9.13 1.18 -5.16
C SER A 129 -10.39 0.53 -5.72
N HIS A 130 -10.57 0.51 -7.05
CA HIS A 130 -11.67 -0.23 -7.68
C HIS A 130 -11.62 -1.71 -7.34
N HIS A 131 -10.42 -2.30 -7.30
CA HIS A 131 -10.20 -3.70 -6.97
C HIS A 131 -10.44 -3.99 -5.50
N VAL A 132 -10.10 -3.05 -4.61
CA VAL A 132 -10.31 -3.17 -3.16
C VAL A 132 -11.79 -3.11 -2.81
N HIS A 133 -12.54 -2.20 -3.46
CA HIS A 133 -13.94 -1.93 -3.11
C HIS A 133 -14.95 -2.65 -4.00
N GLY A 134 -14.51 -3.41 -5.01
CA GLY A 134 -15.38 -4.12 -5.94
C GLY A 134 -16.31 -3.17 -6.72
N THR A 135 -15.77 -2.04 -7.19
CA THR A 135 -16.58 -1.08 -7.96
C THR A 135 -17.00 -1.66 -9.31
N TRP A 136 -17.96 -1.01 -9.98
CA TRP A 136 -18.45 -1.43 -11.30
C TRP A 136 -17.33 -1.70 -12.32
N SER A 137 -16.32 -0.83 -12.39
CA SER A 137 -15.18 -1.02 -13.29
C SER A 137 -14.38 -2.29 -12.98
N SER A 138 -14.18 -2.61 -11.69
CA SER A 138 -13.49 -3.84 -11.32
C SER A 138 -14.36 -5.08 -11.56
N LEU A 139 -15.66 -4.99 -11.29
CA LEU A 139 -16.60 -6.09 -11.55
C LEU A 139 -16.59 -6.45 -13.03
N LEU A 140 -16.71 -5.45 -13.90
CA LEU A 140 -16.71 -5.65 -15.35
C LEU A 140 -15.37 -6.20 -15.86
N LEU A 141 -14.25 -5.74 -15.31
CA LEU A 141 -12.92 -6.14 -15.79
C LEU A 141 -12.51 -7.55 -15.34
N HIS A 142 -12.88 -7.94 -14.12
CA HIS A 142 -12.30 -9.13 -13.48
C HIS A 142 -13.29 -10.22 -13.09
N TYR A 143 -14.57 -9.88 -12.91
CA TYR A 143 -15.53 -10.77 -12.26
C TYR A 143 -16.76 -11.07 -13.11
N LEU A 144 -16.94 -10.42 -14.26
CA LEU A 144 -18.08 -10.60 -15.14
C LEU A 144 -17.61 -10.91 -16.57
N ASP A 145 -18.28 -11.89 -17.19
CA ASP A 145 -18.31 -12.07 -18.64
C ASP A 145 -19.68 -11.67 -19.16
N HIS A 146 -19.80 -11.48 -20.48
CA HIS A 146 -21.07 -11.38 -21.16
C HIS A 146 -21.26 -12.58 -22.08
N ASP A 147 -22.50 -13.03 -22.26
CA ASP A 147 -22.84 -13.98 -23.31
C ASP A 147 -23.16 -13.26 -24.64
N ASP A 148 -23.43 -14.05 -25.68
CA ASP A 148 -23.75 -13.54 -27.02
C ASP A 148 -25.05 -12.70 -27.06
N SER A 149 -25.86 -12.76 -26.01
CA SER A 149 -27.08 -11.95 -25.84
C SER A 149 -26.83 -10.63 -25.10
N GLY A 150 -25.60 -10.41 -24.61
CA GLY A 150 -25.20 -9.24 -23.84
C GLY A 150 -25.56 -9.32 -22.35
N LEU A 151 -25.98 -10.49 -21.85
CA LEU A 151 -26.27 -10.68 -20.43
C LEU A 151 -24.99 -10.98 -19.66
N PHE A 152 -24.82 -10.32 -18.52
CA PHE A 152 -23.67 -10.54 -17.64
C PHE A 152 -23.82 -11.85 -16.86
N ARG A 153 -22.71 -12.56 -16.73
CA ARG A 153 -22.56 -13.74 -15.88
C ARG A 153 -21.25 -13.68 -15.07
N PRO A 154 -21.19 -14.27 -13.88
CA PRO A 154 -19.94 -14.36 -13.13
C PRO A 154 -18.85 -15.09 -13.94
N ARG A 155 -17.65 -14.53 -13.94
CA ARG A 155 -16.43 -15.16 -14.45
C ARG A 155 -15.76 -15.99 -13.35
N GLY A 156 -14.94 -16.97 -13.73
CA GLY A 156 -14.04 -17.70 -12.82
C GLY A 156 -12.90 -16.84 -12.27
N HIS A 157 -12.06 -17.44 -11.41
CA HIS A 157 -10.90 -16.80 -10.79
C HIS A 157 -9.61 -17.10 -11.55
N ASP A 158 -9.56 -16.69 -12.81
CA ASP A 158 -8.44 -16.93 -13.74
C ASP A 158 -7.99 -15.67 -14.46
N CYS A 159 -8.27 -14.48 -13.91
CA CYS A 159 -7.87 -13.24 -14.54
C CYS A 159 -6.34 -13.19 -14.69
N SER A 160 -5.90 -12.87 -15.90
CA SER A 160 -4.49 -12.69 -16.17
C SER A 160 -3.95 -11.47 -15.43
N THR A 161 -2.74 -11.61 -14.90
CA THR A 161 -1.97 -10.49 -14.35
C THR A 161 -1.41 -9.69 -15.51
N HIS A 162 -1.76 -8.41 -15.58
CA HIS A 162 -1.28 -7.54 -16.65
C HIS A 162 0.23 -7.26 -16.50
N VAL A 163 0.99 -7.25 -17.60
CA VAL A 163 2.46 -7.05 -17.60
C VAL A 163 2.91 -5.81 -16.81
N ASN A 164 2.20 -4.68 -16.97
CA ASN A 164 2.44 -3.44 -16.22
C ASN A 164 2.42 -3.59 -14.69
N GLN A 165 1.67 -4.55 -14.13
CA GLN A 165 1.67 -4.80 -12.68
C GLN A 165 3.05 -5.30 -12.21
N TYR A 166 3.74 -6.11 -13.01
CA TYR A 166 5.10 -6.59 -12.73
C TYR A 166 6.17 -5.50 -12.83
N MET A 167 5.85 -4.36 -13.42
CA MET A 167 6.78 -3.25 -13.54
C MET A 167 6.58 -2.18 -12.49
N LEU A 168 5.35 -1.70 -12.36
CA LEU A 168 5.07 -0.54 -11.53
C LEU A 168 5.42 -0.82 -10.06
N VAL A 169 5.04 -1.99 -9.55
CA VAL A 169 5.21 -2.31 -8.12
C VAL A 169 6.68 -2.48 -7.73
N PRO A 170 7.52 -3.24 -8.45
CA PRO A 170 8.95 -3.30 -8.14
C PRO A 170 9.64 -1.94 -8.21
N LEU A 171 9.31 -1.10 -9.19
CA LEU A 171 9.88 0.25 -9.30
C LEU A 171 9.52 1.13 -8.09
N LEU A 172 8.28 1.05 -7.61
CA LEU A 172 7.84 1.75 -6.40
C LEU A 172 8.58 1.27 -5.15
N VAL A 173 8.79 -0.04 -5.05
CA VAL A 173 9.54 -0.64 -3.95
C VAL A 173 11.00 -0.19 -3.97
N LEU A 174 11.65 -0.21 -5.13
CA LEU A 174 13.02 0.28 -5.28
C LEU A 174 13.14 1.76 -4.89
N ASN A 175 12.21 2.62 -5.33
CA ASN A 175 12.18 4.03 -4.92
C ASN A 175 12.06 4.20 -3.39
N ALA A 176 11.19 3.42 -2.75
CA ALA A 176 11.02 3.46 -1.30
C ALA A 176 12.26 2.93 -0.57
N MET A 177 12.91 1.89 -1.09
CA MET A 177 14.16 1.36 -0.57
C MET A 177 15.31 2.38 -0.68
N THR A 178 15.43 3.07 -1.81
CA THR A 178 16.38 4.18 -1.97
C THR A 178 16.11 5.27 -0.93
N SER A 179 14.86 5.72 -0.80
CA SER A 179 14.48 6.75 0.19
C SER A 179 14.84 6.33 1.62
N PHE A 180 14.62 5.05 1.95
CA PHE A 180 14.94 4.51 3.27
C PHE A 180 16.44 4.44 3.54
N VAL A 181 17.21 3.92 2.57
CA VAL A 181 18.67 3.84 2.69
C VAL A 181 19.29 5.23 2.79
N GLU A 182 18.82 6.19 2.00
CA GLU A 182 19.25 7.59 2.09
C GLU A 182 18.93 8.24 3.44
N PHE A 183 17.83 7.84 4.05
CA PHE A 183 17.41 8.37 5.35
C PHE A 183 18.18 7.76 6.52
N VAL A 184 18.44 6.44 6.50
CA VAL A 184 19.03 5.73 7.64
C VAL A 184 20.56 5.72 7.61
N ILE A 185 21.17 5.66 6.42
CA ILE A 185 22.62 5.55 6.27
C ILE A 185 23.19 6.94 5.97
N ALA A 186 23.81 7.54 6.99
CA ALA A 186 24.40 8.86 6.90
C ALA A 186 25.72 8.87 6.10
N ASP A 187 26.50 7.79 6.20
CA ASP A 187 27.77 7.65 5.52
C ASP A 187 27.56 7.38 4.03
N GLU A 188 28.16 8.22 3.19
CA GLU A 188 27.98 8.12 1.73
C GLU A 188 28.66 6.89 1.15
N ASP A 189 29.80 6.46 1.69
CA ASP A 189 30.56 5.31 1.19
C ASP A 189 29.80 4.00 1.44
N ASP A 190 29.04 3.92 2.54
CA ASP A 190 28.16 2.78 2.84
C ASP A 190 26.84 2.84 2.04
N ARG A 191 26.31 4.04 1.82
CA ARG A 191 25.03 4.26 1.13
C ARG A 191 25.14 4.03 -0.37
N LEU A 192 26.19 4.54 -1.01
CA LEU A 192 26.33 4.60 -2.46
C LEU A 192 26.24 3.22 -3.13
N PRO A 193 26.90 2.15 -2.64
CA PRO A 193 26.80 0.82 -3.24
C PRO A 193 25.37 0.25 -3.24
N LEU A 194 24.58 0.54 -2.21
CA LEU A 194 23.20 0.08 -2.11
C LEU A 194 22.30 0.81 -3.11
N VAL A 195 22.45 2.13 -3.22
CA VAL A 195 21.70 2.93 -4.20
C VAL A 195 22.04 2.49 -5.62
N GLN A 196 23.33 2.29 -5.93
CA GLN A 196 23.77 1.78 -7.23
C GLN A 196 23.22 0.38 -7.54
N LEU A 197 23.12 -0.49 -6.54
CA LEU A 197 22.47 -1.79 -6.70
C LEU A 197 21.00 -1.62 -7.08
N PHE A 198 20.24 -0.75 -6.39
CA PHE A 198 18.83 -0.52 -6.70
C PHE A 198 18.63 0.07 -8.09
N ASP A 199 19.50 1.00 -8.51
CA ASP A 199 19.47 1.57 -9.85
C ASP A 199 19.80 0.53 -10.93
N SER A 200 20.77 -0.36 -10.68
CA SER A 200 21.06 -1.47 -11.61
C SER A 200 19.87 -2.42 -11.79
N ILE A 201 19.12 -2.70 -10.71
CA ILE A 201 17.90 -3.52 -10.78
C ILE A 201 16.79 -2.77 -11.53
N ARG A 202 16.66 -1.47 -11.32
CA ARG A 202 15.71 -0.62 -12.07
C ARG A 202 15.99 -0.68 -13.57
N GLU A 203 17.24 -0.49 -13.97
CA GLU A 203 17.66 -0.56 -15.38
C GLU A 203 17.39 -1.94 -16.00
N GLU A 204 17.61 -3.01 -15.24
CA GLU A 204 17.28 -4.38 -15.65
C GLU A 204 15.78 -4.55 -15.90
N LEU A 205 14.94 -4.11 -14.95
CA LEU A 205 13.48 -4.18 -15.07
C LEU A 205 12.99 -3.40 -16.30
N GLU A 206 13.48 -2.18 -16.50
CA GLU A 206 13.14 -1.36 -17.66
C GLU A 206 13.53 -2.03 -18.98
N ARG A 207 14.67 -2.73 -19.01
CA ARG A 207 15.11 -3.48 -20.18
C ARG A 207 14.21 -4.67 -20.46
N ILE A 208 13.90 -5.47 -19.44
CA ILE A 208 12.99 -6.62 -19.56
C ILE A 208 11.64 -6.16 -20.09
N PHE A 209 11.10 -5.08 -19.53
CA PHE A 209 9.80 -4.53 -19.96
C PHE A 209 9.80 -4.11 -21.42
N LYS A 210 10.83 -3.41 -21.88
CA LYS A 210 10.95 -3.02 -23.30
C LYS A 210 10.91 -4.23 -24.23
N VAL A 211 11.54 -5.34 -23.84
CA VAL A 211 11.50 -6.58 -24.64
C VAL A 211 10.10 -7.18 -24.65
N VAL A 212 9.44 -7.25 -23.50
CA VAL A 212 8.08 -7.82 -23.40
C VAL A 212 7.06 -6.95 -24.15
N SER A 213 7.10 -5.64 -23.99
CA SER A 213 6.21 -4.72 -24.69
C SER A 213 6.42 -4.72 -26.21
N ALA A 214 7.66 -4.88 -26.68
CA ALA A 214 7.94 -4.98 -28.11
C ALA A 214 7.44 -6.31 -28.72
N GLY A 215 7.36 -7.38 -27.93
CA GLY A 215 6.83 -8.67 -28.37
C GLY A 215 5.30 -8.73 -28.43
N ASP A 216 4.60 -7.91 -27.65
CA ASP A 216 3.13 -7.82 -27.68
C ASP A 216 2.61 -7.07 -28.93
N ASP A 217 3.37 -6.09 -29.45
CA ASP A 217 3.00 -5.36 -30.68
C ASP A 217 2.98 -6.27 -31.93
N ASP A 218 3.78 -7.34 -31.96
CA ASP A 218 3.81 -8.32 -33.05
C ASP A 218 2.60 -9.28 -33.03
N LEU A 219 1.84 -9.35 -31.92
CA LEU A 219 0.63 -10.19 -31.80
C LEU A 219 -0.68 -9.42 -32.07
N VAL A 220 -0.66 -8.09 -32.08
CA VAL A 220 -1.84 -7.24 -32.36
C VAL A 220 -1.98 -6.93 -33.86
N GLY A 221 -1.02 -7.34 -34.69
CA GLY A 221 -1.03 -7.17 -36.15
C GLY A 221 -1.84 -8.21 -36.95
N GLU A 222 -2.35 -9.27 -36.30
CA GLU A 222 -3.17 -10.31 -36.94
C GLU A 222 -4.47 -10.55 -36.15
N ALA A 223 -5.42 -9.61 -36.25
CA ALA A 223 -6.83 -9.82 -35.93
C ALA A 223 -7.74 -9.07 -36.90
#